data_AF-A0AAJ8WBW7-F1
#
_entry.id   AF-A0AAJ8WBW7-F1
#
_cell.length_a   1.000
_cell.length_b   1.000
_cell.length_c   1.000
_cell.angle_alpha   90.00
_cell.angle_beta   90.00
_cell.angle_gamma   90.00
#
_symmetry.space_group_name_H-M   'P 1'
#
loop_
_entity.id
_entity.type
_entity.pdbx_description
1 polymer ?
#
loop_
_entity_poly.entity_id
_entity_poly.type
_entity_poly.pdbx_seq_one_letter_code
_entity_poly.pdbx_strand_id
1 'polypeptide(L)'
;MTKSLDKIAKQLRDSDKKVNLIYAFNGSGKTRLSKVFKNLIAPKENHDNEEDLTRRKILYFNAFTEDLFYWDNDLLNDTEPKLKIQPNSFIRWLIRDQGDEGKVIGKFHHYCDEKLMPKFDIENNQITFSFARGDDTPEENIKLSKGEESNFIWSIFHTLIEQVVAELNISEPSERTTNEFDELKYIFIDDPVSSLDENHLIQLAVDLAELVKDSPDTIKFIITTHNPLFYNVLYNELGAKNGYILRKDENKNEKERFDLEVKQGGSNKSFSYHLFLKNLLEEVEPKDIQKYHFMLLRNLYEKAANFLGYSGWSNLLPNDDARQSYYTRIINFTSHSTLSNEIIAEPTDAEKKIVKYLLEHLINNYGFYIEENIKDPQTDNITE
;
A
#
# COMPACT_ATOMS: atom_id res chain seq x y z
N MET A 1 -8.75 -13.38 -16.79
CA MET A 1 -7.95 -14.40 -17.53
C MET A 1 -6.62 -14.50 -16.81
N THR A 2 -6.28 -15.64 -16.21
CA THR A 2 -5.11 -15.69 -15.32
C THR A 2 -3.77 -15.73 -16.09
N LYS A 3 -2.80 -14.94 -15.63
CA LYS A 3 -1.47 -14.67 -16.23
C LYS A 3 -0.35 -14.91 -15.20
N SER A 4 0.90 -15.00 -15.65
CA SER A 4 2.06 -14.92 -14.74
C SER A 4 2.39 -13.47 -14.41
N LEU A 5 3.15 -13.22 -13.33
CA LEU A 5 3.65 -11.87 -13.01
C LEU A 5 4.49 -11.29 -14.16
N ASP A 6 5.27 -12.09 -14.89
CA ASP A 6 6.04 -11.61 -16.05
C ASP A 6 5.16 -11.04 -17.15
N LYS A 7 4.02 -11.69 -17.41
CA LYS A 7 3.04 -11.19 -18.40
C LYS A 7 2.37 -9.91 -17.91
N ILE A 8 2.09 -9.80 -16.61
CA ILE A 8 1.55 -8.59 -16.00
C ILE A 8 2.58 -7.46 -16.07
N ALA A 9 3.84 -7.71 -15.72
CA ALA A 9 4.91 -6.73 -15.80
C ALA A 9 5.11 -6.21 -17.23
N LYS A 10 5.08 -7.10 -18.24
CA LYS A 10 5.10 -6.71 -19.65
C LYS A 10 3.89 -5.84 -20.02
N GLN A 11 2.69 -6.23 -19.59
CA GLN A 11 1.48 -5.42 -19.81
C GLN A 11 1.59 -4.03 -19.17
N LEU A 12 2.19 -3.91 -17.98
CA LEU A 12 2.39 -2.62 -17.31
C LEU A 12 3.43 -1.75 -18.03
N ARG A 13 4.53 -2.35 -18.53
CA ARG A 13 5.56 -1.66 -19.32
C ARG A 13 5.00 -1.13 -20.64
N ASP A 14 4.21 -1.96 -21.32
CA ASP A 14 3.62 -1.68 -22.62
C ASP A 14 2.35 -0.80 -22.52
N SER A 15 1.94 -0.43 -21.30
CA SER A 15 0.82 0.48 -21.06
C SER A 15 1.21 1.90 -21.45
N ASP A 16 0.36 2.59 -22.23
CA ASP A 16 0.54 4.00 -22.58
C ASP A 16 0.12 4.96 -21.46
N LYS A 17 -0.32 4.43 -20.31
CA LYS A 17 -0.74 5.25 -19.18
C LYS A 17 0.47 5.78 -18.42
N LYS A 18 0.41 7.07 -18.06
CA LYS A 18 1.33 7.70 -17.10
C LYS A 18 1.29 7.01 -15.74
N VAL A 19 0.10 6.60 -15.28
CA VAL A 19 -0.08 5.93 -13.98
C VAL A 19 -0.84 4.61 -14.13
N ASN A 20 -0.32 3.56 -13.52
CA ASN A 20 -1.01 2.29 -13.32
C ASN A 20 -1.20 2.07 -11.81
N LEU A 21 -2.40 2.39 -11.33
CA LEU A 21 -2.80 2.19 -9.94
C LEU A 21 -3.39 0.79 -9.75
N ILE A 22 -2.86 0.03 -8.79
CA ILE A 22 -3.19 -1.38 -8.58
C ILE A 22 -3.52 -1.65 -7.11
N TYR A 23 -4.76 -2.06 -6.85
CA TYR A 23 -5.16 -2.60 -5.56
C TYR A 23 -4.84 -4.09 -5.49
N ALA A 24 -4.25 -4.56 -4.39
CA ALA A 24 -4.08 -5.98 -4.12
C ALA A 24 -4.01 -6.28 -2.62
N PHE A 25 -4.74 -7.32 -2.19
CA PHE A 25 -4.67 -7.81 -0.82
C PHE A 25 -3.24 -8.20 -0.42
N ASN A 26 -2.95 -8.20 0.88
CA ASN A 26 -1.70 -8.72 1.42
C ASN A 26 -1.48 -10.18 0.99
N GLY A 27 -0.24 -10.54 0.67
CA GLY A 27 0.10 -11.86 0.12
C GLY A 27 -0.17 -12.05 -1.39
N SER A 28 -0.87 -11.14 -2.06
CA SER A 28 -1.19 -11.23 -3.50
C SER A 28 0.00 -11.06 -4.44
N GLY A 29 1.20 -10.80 -3.91
CA GLY A 29 2.44 -10.75 -4.68
C GLY A 29 2.84 -9.39 -5.23
N LYS A 30 2.36 -8.27 -4.66
CA LYS A 30 2.76 -6.90 -5.05
C LYS A 30 4.29 -6.71 -5.06
N THR A 31 4.96 -7.09 -3.99
CA THR A 31 6.43 -7.01 -3.87
C THR A 31 7.17 -7.94 -4.83
N ARG A 32 6.55 -9.07 -5.21
CA ARG A 32 7.10 -9.94 -6.26
C ARG A 32 6.92 -9.32 -7.64
N LEU A 33 5.80 -8.66 -7.89
CA LEU A 33 5.56 -7.91 -9.12
C LEU A 33 6.56 -6.77 -9.29
N SER A 34 6.86 -6.01 -8.23
CA SER A 34 7.86 -4.94 -8.28
C SER A 34 9.25 -5.46 -8.65
N LYS A 35 9.66 -6.61 -8.09
CA LYS A 35 10.91 -7.30 -8.48
C LYS A 35 10.93 -7.78 -9.92
N VAL A 36 9.86 -8.44 -10.38
CA VAL A 36 9.75 -8.92 -11.76
C VAL A 36 9.80 -7.76 -12.73
N PHE A 37 9.14 -6.64 -12.39
CA PHE A 37 9.18 -5.42 -13.18
C PHE A 37 10.57 -4.80 -13.20
N LYS A 38 11.25 -4.67 -12.05
CA LYS A 38 12.65 -4.23 -11.97
C LYS A 38 13.55 -5.05 -12.90
N ASN A 39 13.51 -6.37 -12.80
CA ASN A 39 14.35 -7.26 -13.62
C ASN A 39 14.01 -7.20 -15.11
N LEU A 40 12.76 -6.86 -15.47
CA LEU A 40 12.34 -6.66 -16.85
C LEU A 40 12.92 -5.38 -17.46
N ILE A 41 13.08 -4.32 -16.66
CA ILE A 41 13.59 -3.01 -17.11
C ILE A 41 15.13 -2.94 -17.03
N ALA A 42 15.70 -3.52 -15.98
CA ALA A 42 17.14 -3.58 -15.72
C ALA A 42 17.57 -5.02 -15.39
N PRO A 43 17.75 -5.89 -16.41
CA PRO A 43 18.15 -7.28 -16.21
C PRO A 43 19.60 -7.42 -15.69
N LYS A 44 19.83 -8.47 -14.90
CA LYS A 44 21.10 -8.79 -14.20
C LYS A 44 22.23 -9.35 -15.07
N GLU A 45 22.28 -9.07 -16.37
CA GLU A 45 23.31 -9.68 -17.22
C GLU A 45 24.70 -9.07 -16.93
N ASN A 46 25.56 -9.83 -16.24
CA ASN A 46 27.04 -9.79 -16.21
C ASN A 46 27.73 -8.42 -16.33
N HIS A 47 27.18 -7.37 -15.73
CA HIS A 47 27.81 -6.06 -15.65
C HIS A 47 28.18 -5.80 -14.19
N ASP A 48 29.44 -5.48 -13.93
CA ASP A 48 29.98 -5.10 -12.61
C ASP A 48 29.26 -3.87 -11.98
N ASN A 49 28.33 -3.23 -12.70
CA ASN A 49 27.58 -2.02 -12.30
C ASN A 49 26.04 -2.22 -12.34
N GLU A 50 25.50 -3.28 -11.74
CA GLU A 50 24.03 -3.53 -11.65
C GLU A 50 23.25 -2.38 -10.96
N GLU A 51 23.86 -1.74 -9.96
CA GLU A 51 23.22 -0.63 -9.24
C GLU A 51 23.02 0.60 -10.13
N ASP A 52 23.99 0.91 -11.01
CA ASP A 52 23.92 2.07 -11.90
C ASP A 52 22.83 1.91 -12.98
N LEU A 53 22.72 0.72 -13.60
CA LEU A 53 21.72 0.48 -14.65
C LEU A 53 20.29 0.46 -14.10
N THR A 54 20.12 -0.03 -12.87
CA THR A 54 18.82 0.00 -12.18
C THR A 54 18.41 1.45 -11.92
N ARG A 55 19.29 2.24 -11.29
CA ARG A 55 19.03 3.65 -10.93
C ARG A 55 18.72 4.51 -12.15
N ARG A 56 19.38 4.25 -13.27
CA ARG A 56 19.17 4.98 -14.52
C ARG A 56 17.78 4.82 -15.10
N LYS A 57 17.12 3.65 -14.96
CA LYS A 57 15.86 3.38 -15.70
C LYS A 57 14.63 3.21 -14.81
N ILE A 58 14.82 2.82 -13.54
CA ILE A 58 13.72 2.59 -12.60
C ILE A 58 14.09 2.94 -11.16
N LEU A 59 13.26 3.75 -10.52
CA LEU A 59 13.25 3.90 -9.06
C LEU A 59 12.15 3.01 -8.48
N TYR A 60 12.42 2.38 -7.32
CA TYR A 60 11.42 1.57 -6.65
C TYR A 60 11.41 1.78 -5.13
N PHE A 61 10.20 1.88 -4.58
CA PHE A 61 9.92 1.79 -3.15
C PHE A 61 9.21 0.47 -2.90
N ASN A 62 9.79 -0.38 -2.06
CA ASN A 62 9.19 -1.62 -1.57
C ASN A 62 9.94 -2.07 -0.31
N ALA A 63 9.58 -3.23 0.25
CA ALA A 63 10.26 -3.81 1.41
C ALA A 63 11.80 -3.93 1.26
N PHE A 64 12.35 -4.10 0.04
CA PHE A 64 13.81 -4.17 -0.16
C PHE A 64 14.48 -2.80 -0.11
N THR A 65 13.74 -1.74 -0.41
CA THR A 65 14.19 -0.36 -0.21
C THR A 65 14.18 0.00 1.27
N GLU A 66 13.19 -0.50 2.02
CA GLU A 66 13.17 -0.36 3.48
C GLU A 66 14.32 -1.12 4.16
N ASP A 67 14.70 -2.30 3.66
CA ASP A 67 15.86 -3.08 4.13
C ASP A 67 17.22 -2.36 3.96
N LEU A 68 17.25 -1.22 3.27
CA LEU A 68 18.42 -0.33 3.26
C LEU A 68 18.66 0.33 4.61
N PHE A 69 17.66 0.29 5.49
CA PHE A 69 17.73 0.79 6.85
C PHE A 69 17.61 -0.38 7.83
N TYR A 70 18.44 -0.40 8.85
CA TYR A 70 18.35 -1.41 9.90
C TYR A 70 18.75 -0.85 11.26
N TRP A 71 18.07 -1.28 12.30
CA TRP A 71 18.39 -0.84 13.66
C TRP A 71 19.62 -1.57 14.19
N ASP A 72 20.64 -0.80 14.55
CA ASP A 72 21.67 -1.23 15.49
C ASP A 72 21.18 -0.85 16.90
N ASN A 73 20.72 -1.87 17.63
CA ASN A 73 20.18 -1.69 18.99
C ASN A 73 21.23 -1.95 20.08
N ASP A 74 22.49 -2.24 19.69
CA ASP A 74 23.61 -2.58 20.58
C ASP A 74 23.22 -3.29 21.89
N LEU A 75 22.55 -4.44 21.75
CA LEU A 75 21.93 -5.20 22.85
C LEU A 75 22.94 -5.71 23.91
N LEU A 76 24.25 -5.63 23.62
CA LEU A 76 25.32 -6.14 24.47
C LEU A 76 25.95 -5.05 25.34
N ASN A 77 25.96 -3.79 24.88
CA ASN A 77 26.66 -2.70 25.56
C ASN A 77 25.72 -1.62 26.13
N ASP A 78 24.39 -1.82 26.03
CA ASP A 78 23.36 -0.87 26.48
C ASP A 78 23.49 0.51 25.81
N THR A 79 23.96 0.51 24.57
CA THR A 79 24.26 1.72 23.82
C THR A 79 23.03 2.19 23.05
N GLU A 80 22.94 3.51 22.96
CA GLU A 80 21.89 4.28 22.30
C GLU A 80 21.48 3.73 20.91
N PRO A 81 20.18 3.46 20.67
CA PRO A 81 19.71 2.87 19.42
C PRO A 81 19.92 3.79 18.23
N LYS A 82 20.40 3.24 17.11
CA LYS A 82 20.69 3.99 15.87
C LYS A 82 20.13 3.27 14.66
N LEU A 83 19.60 4.03 13.71
CA LEU A 83 19.19 3.51 12.42
C LEU A 83 20.38 3.57 11.47
N LYS A 84 20.95 2.42 11.14
CA LYS A 84 22.03 2.28 10.17
C LYS A 84 21.48 2.30 8.75
N ILE A 85 22.25 2.91 7.87
CA ILE A 85 21.98 3.00 6.44
C ILE A 85 22.99 2.11 5.72
N GLN A 86 22.50 1.17 4.91
CA GLN A 86 23.34 0.41 3.98
C GLN A 86 23.96 1.36 2.95
N PRO A 87 25.25 1.23 2.62
CA PRO A 87 25.90 2.09 1.63
C PRO A 87 25.11 2.17 0.33
N ASN A 88 24.73 3.38 -0.06
CA ASN A 88 24.01 3.64 -1.31
C ASN A 88 24.30 5.07 -1.80
N SER A 89 24.20 5.29 -3.10
CA SER A 89 24.49 6.61 -3.68
C SER A 89 23.34 7.60 -3.50
N PHE A 90 22.08 7.15 -3.44
CA PHE A 90 20.92 8.03 -3.47
C PHE A 90 20.75 8.84 -2.18
N ILE A 91 20.96 8.25 -1.00
CA ILE A 91 20.88 8.98 0.28
C ILE A 91 22.04 9.96 0.38
N ARG A 92 23.24 9.58 -0.08
CA ARG A 92 24.38 10.49 -0.11
C ARG A 92 24.11 11.69 -1.01
N TRP A 93 23.59 11.46 -2.22
CA TRP A 93 23.23 12.55 -3.12
C TRP A 93 22.14 13.47 -2.51
N LEU A 94 21.06 12.88 -2.00
CA LEU A 94 19.94 13.63 -1.42
C LEU A 94 20.36 14.47 -0.20
N ILE A 95 21.13 13.87 0.72
CA ILE A 95 21.43 14.51 1.99
C ILE A 95 22.69 15.39 1.90
N ARG A 96 23.77 14.88 1.32
CA ARG A 96 25.06 15.59 1.29
C ARG A 96 25.17 16.54 0.10
N ASP A 97 24.76 16.11 -1.08
CA ASP A 97 25.01 16.90 -2.30
C ASP A 97 23.89 17.93 -2.52
N GLN A 98 22.62 17.59 -2.24
CA GLN A 98 21.48 18.53 -2.31
C GLN A 98 21.22 19.29 -1.00
N GLY A 99 21.63 18.75 0.17
CA GLY A 99 21.38 19.39 1.46
C GLY A 99 19.92 19.28 1.92
N ASP A 100 19.18 18.26 1.49
CA ASP A 100 17.73 18.16 1.68
C ASP A 100 17.28 17.53 3.01
N GLU A 101 18.15 17.53 4.02
CA GLU A 101 17.83 17.08 5.38
C GLU A 101 16.55 17.75 5.91
N GLY A 102 16.46 19.07 5.74
CA GLY A 102 15.29 19.84 6.18
C GLY A 102 14.00 19.47 5.46
N LYS A 103 14.07 19.13 4.16
CA LYS A 103 12.89 18.67 3.40
C LYS A 103 12.43 17.29 3.88
N VAL A 104 13.37 16.39 4.14
CA VAL A 104 13.06 15.06 4.69
C VAL A 104 12.43 15.19 6.08
N ILE A 105 13.00 16.01 6.96
CA ILE A 105 12.45 16.29 8.30
C ILE A 105 11.02 16.84 8.18
N GLY A 106 10.83 17.87 7.36
CA GLY A 106 9.51 18.49 7.16
C GLY A 106 8.46 17.49 6.68
N LYS A 107 8.82 16.60 5.74
CA LYS A 107 7.92 15.52 5.30
C LYS A 107 7.67 14.47 6.37
N PHE A 108 8.67 14.13 7.17
CA PHE A 108 8.48 13.16 8.24
C PHE A 108 7.52 13.70 9.30
N HIS A 109 7.68 14.96 9.69
CA HIS A 109 6.75 15.69 10.54
C HIS A 109 5.36 15.86 9.93
N HIS A 110 5.27 15.89 8.60
CA HIS A 110 4.00 15.96 7.91
C HIS A 110 3.18 14.66 8.03
N TYR A 111 3.85 13.51 8.17
CA TYR A 111 3.20 12.19 8.25
C TYR A 111 3.21 11.58 9.66
N CYS A 112 3.97 12.16 10.59
CA CYS A 112 4.20 11.65 11.95
C CYS A 112 4.24 12.81 12.96
N ASP A 113 4.65 12.54 14.20
CA ASP A 113 4.74 13.56 15.25
C ASP A 113 5.88 14.57 14.97
N GLU A 114 5.55 15.87 14.94
CA GLU A 114 6.50 16.99 14.78
C GLU A 114 7.61 17.01 15.84
N LYS A 115 7.42 16.32 16.97
CA LYS A 115 8.41 16.22 18.04
C LYS A 115 9.54 15.23 17.75
N LEU A 116 9.36 14.34 16.77
CA LEU A 116 10.37 13.34 16.40
C LEU A 116 11.42 13.98 15.50
N MET A 117 12.62 14.19 16.03
CA MET A 117 13.71 14.85 15.31
C MET A 117 14.76 13.84 14.85
N PRO A 118 14.86 13.55 13.54
CA PRO A 118 15.97 12.77 13.01
C PRO A 118 17.23 13.65 12.92
N LYS A 119 18.38 13.05 13.24
CA LYS A 119 19.70 13.64 13.10
C LYS A 119 20.54 12.77 12.17
N PHE A 120 20.89 13.33 11.02
CA PHE A 120 21.65 12.63 9.99
C PHE A 120 23.16 12.67 10.30
N ASP A 121 23.77 11.49 10.34
CA ASP A 121 25.22 11.31 10.41
C ASP A 121 25.65 10.41 9.24
N ILE A 122 25.62 11.03 8.05
CA ILE A 122 25.85 10.33 6.78
C ILE A 122 27.29 9.83 6.65
N GLU A 123 28.26 10.50 7.29
CA GLU A 123 29.65 10.05 7.30
C GLU A 123 29.80 8.67 7.95
N ASN A 124 29.02 8.41 9.00
CA ASN A 124 28.95 7.10 9.67
C ASN A 124 27.79 6.21 9.17
N ASN A 125 27.11 6.61 8.09
CA ASN A 125 25.92 5.98 7.53
C ASN A 125 24.88 5.64 8.62
N GLN A 126 24.54 6.60 9.48
CA GLN A 126 23.60 6.38 10.57
C GLN A 126 22.70 7.59 10.80
N ILE A 127 21.54 7.33 11.40
CA ILE A 127 20.58 8.34 11.81
C ILE A 127 20.20 8.04 13.25
N THR A 128 20.22 9.05 14.09
CA THR A 128 19.69 8.99 15.46
C THR A 128 18.43 9.84 15.52
N PHE A 129 17.58 9.57 16.50
CA PHE A 129 16.32 10.29 16.68
C PHE A 129 16.26 10.85 18.09
N SER A 130 15.74 12.06 18.23
CA SER A 130 15.41 12.63 19.53
C SER A 130 13.93 13.03 19.58
N PHE A 131 13.39 13.09 20.80
CA PHE A 131 12.03 13.52 21.05
C PHE A 131 12.05 14.88 21.74
N ALA A 132 11.56 15.91 21.06
CA ALA A 132 11.40 17.23 21.63
C ALA A 132 10.28 17.20 22.68
N ARG A 133 10.66 17.39 23.94
CA ARG A 133 9.71 17.60 25.03
C ARG A 133 9.48 19.12 25.21
N GLY A 134 8.38 19.48 25.86
CA GLY A 134 8.03 20.89 26.11
C GLY A 134 8.95 21.58 27.15
N ASP A 135 9.88 20.83 27.73
CA ASP A 135 11.03 21.33 28.49
C ASP A 135 12.29 21.34 27.59
N ASP A 136 13.27 22.21 27.89
CA ASP A 136 14.50 22.40 27.10
C ASP A 136 15.45 21.17 27.12
N THR A 137 14.95 19.97 27.43
CA THR A 137 15.73 18.72 27.49
C THR A 137 15.11 17.66 26.58
N PRO A 138 15.56 17.56 25.31
CA PRO A 138 15.10 16.50 24.42
C PRO A 138 15.52 15.13 24.94
N GLU A 139 14.68 14.13 24.72
CA GLU A 139 15.03 12.73 24.93
C GLU A 139 15.82 12.25 23.71
N GLU A 140 17.14 12.11 23.87
CA GLU A 140 18.03 11.71 22.78
C GLU A 140 18.04 10.19 22.58
N ASN A 141 18.32 9.78 21.34
CA ASN A 141 18.49 8.40 20.92
C ASN A 141 17.29 7.49 21.22
N ILE A 142 16.13 7.92 20.77
CA ILE A 142 14.92 7.12 20.83
C ILE A 142 14.82 6.16 19.65
N LYS A 143 14.15 5.03 19.87
CA LYS A 143 13.81 4.08 18.82
C LYS A 143 12.40 4.36 18.30
N LEU A 144 12.27 4.49 16.98
CA LEU A 144 10.97 4.64 16.34
C LEU A 144 10.15 3.34 16.42
N SER A 145 8.83 3.49 16.53
CA SER A 145 7.91 2.40 16.24
C SER A 145 8.02 1.96 14.77
N LYS A 146 7.49 0.78 14.45
CA LYS A 146 7.56 0.26 13.07
C LYS A 146 6.78 1.12 12.05
N GLY A 147 5.71 1.79 12.48
CA GLY A 147 4.99 2.73 11.62
C GLY A 147 5.81 3.99 11.35
N GLU A 148 6.36 4.62 12.39
CA GLU A 148 7.21 5.81 12.29
C GLU A 148 8.48 5.54 11.47
N GLU A 149 9.12 4.38 11.65
CA GLU A 149 10.29 3.94 10.87
C GLU A 149 9.96 3.91 9.36
N SER A 150 8.85 3.26 8.99
CA SER A 150 8.46 3.15 7.59
C SER A 150 8.01 4.50 7.00
N ASN A 151 7.31 5.33 7.77
CA ASN A 151 6.98 6.70 7.35
C ASN A 151 8.22 7.56 7.15
N PHE A 152 9.22 7.44 8.03
CA PHE A 152 10.50 8.13 7.88
C PHE A 152 11.23 7.71 6.60
N ILE A 153 11.29 6.40 6.32
CA ILE A 153 11.90 5.87 5.10
C ILE A 153 11.12 6.35 3.86
N TRP A 154 9.78 6.39 3.94
CA TRP A 154 8.95 6.98 2.90
C TRP A 154 9.25 8.47 2.70
N SER A 155 9.42 9.27 3.77
CA SER A 155 9.78 10.68 3.66
C SER A 155 11.11 10.89 2.94
N ILE A 156 12.12 10.04 3.19
CA ILE A 156 13.38 10.06 2.42
C ILE A 156 13.10 9.79 0.93
N PHE A 157 12.33 8.74 0.63
CA PHE A 157 12.08 8.33 -0.74
C PHE A 157 11.18 9.31 -1.51
N HIS A 158 10.20 9.92 -0.84
CA HIS A 158 9.34 10.94 -1.42
C HIS A 158 10.15 12.19 -1.79
N THR A 159 11.03 12.66 -0.90
CA THR A 159 11.93 13.78 -1.20
C THR A 159 12.88 13.42 -2.34
N LEU A 160 13.38 12.18 -2.39
CA LEU A 160 14.18 11.69 -3.51
C LEU A 160 13.42 11.81 -4.84
N ILE A 161 12.18 11.32 -4.92
CA ILE A 161 11.38 11.41 -6.15
C ILE A 161 11.13 12.88 -6.53
N GLU A 162 10.85 13.74 -5.56
CA GLU A 162 10.68 15.18 -5.80
C GLU A 162 11.92 15.82 -6.43
N GLN A 163 13.11 15.55 -5.90
CA GLN A 163 14.34 16.09 -6.48
C GLN A 163 14.58 15.54 -7.88
N VAL A 164 14.36 14.24 -8.09
CA VAL A 164 14.47 13.61 -9.40
C VAL A 164 13.50 14.24 -10.41
N VAL A 165 12.25 14.48 -10.01
CA VAL A 165 11.25 15.16 -10.84
C VAL A 165 11.67 16.60 -11.13
N ALA A 166 12.16 17.34 -10.13
CA ALA A 166 12.62 18.71 -10.30
C ALA A 166 13.78 18.80 -11.32
N GLU A 167 14.79 17.93 -11.21
CA GLU A 167 15.91 17.86 -12.15
C GLU A 167 15.45 17.51 -13.57
N LEU A 168 14.53 16.54 -13.71
CA LEU A 168 14.03 16.13 -15.03
C LEU A 168 13.08 17.15 -15.68
N ASN A 169 12.51 18.05 -14.89
CA ASN A 169 11.73 19.20 -15.40
C ASN A 169 12.63 20.34 -15.92
N ILE A 170 13.93 20.36 -15.60
CA ILE A 170 14.90 21.28 -16.20
C ILE A 170 15.10 20.90 -17.67
N SER A 171 14.79 21.83 -18.58
CA SER A 171 14.80 21.57 -20.03
C SER A 171 16.20 21.35 -20.60
N GLU A 172 17.20 22.08 -20.10
CA GLU A 172 18.59 22.00 -20.55
C GLU A 172 19.38 21.03 -19.64
N PRO A 173 19.82 19.85 -20.13
CA PRO A 173 20.52 18.87 -19.28
C PRO A 173 21.83 19.41 -18.67
N SER A 174 22.47 20.40 -19.30
CA SER A 174 23.68 21.03 -18.75
C SER A 174 23.43 21.89 -17.50
N GLU A 175 22.19 22.28 -17.24
CA GLU A 175 21.81 23.06 -16.05
C GLU A 175 21.37 22.17 -14.88
N ARG A 176 21.27 20.86 -15.10
CA ARG A 176 20.94 19.88 -14.05
C ARG A 176 22.10 19.71 -13.07
N THR A 177 21.78 19.49 -11.80
CA THR A 177 22.80 19.18 -10.78
C THR A 177 23.34 17.76 -10.95
N THR A 178 22.57 16.89 -11.62
CA THR A 178 22.96 15.51 -11.93
C THR A 178 22.30 15.02 -13.22
N ASN A 179 23.02 14.20 -13.98
CA ASN A 179 22.49 13.51 -15.16
C ASN A 179 22.20 12.02 -14.89
N GLU A 180 22.32 11.57 -13.64
CA GLU A 180 22.15 10.16 -13.27
C GLU A 180 20.72 9.65 -13.53
N PHE A 181 19.74 10.55 -13.54
CA PHE A 181 18.32 10.23 -13.71
C PHE A 181 17.79 10.48 -15.12
N ASP A 182 18.62 10.96 -16.05
CA ASP A 182 18.18 11.34 -17.41
C ASP A 182 17.52 10.20 -18.19
N GLU A 183 17.93 8.96 -17.90
CA GLU A 183 17.40 7.75 -18.53
C GLU A 183 16.14 7.21 -17.82
N LEU A 184 15.67 7.85 -16.75
CA LEU A 184 14.62 7.33 -15.88
C LEU A 184 13.29 7.27 -16.61
N LYS A 185 12.66 6.10 -16.56
CA LYS A 185 11.37 5.85 -17.24
C LYS A 185 10.27 5.40 -16.31
N TYR A 186 10.62 4.81 -15.18
CA TYR A 186 9.65 4.17 -14.30
C TYR A 186 9.90 4.50 -12.84
N ILE A 187 8.81 4.74 -12.11
CA ILE A 187 8.80 4.77 -10.65
C ILE A 187 7.79 3.74 -10.17
N PHE A 188 8.27 2.75 -9.42
CA PHE A 188 7.42 1.70 -8.86
C PHE A 188 7.28 1.90 -7.35
N ILE A 189 6.08 2.12 -6.86
CA ILE A 189 5.80 2.30 -5.43
C ILE A 189 4.93 1.15 -4.95
N ASP A 190 5.48 0.30 -4.10
CA ASP A 190 4.77 -0.81 -3.47
C ASP A 190 4.44 -0.50 -2.02
N ASP A 191 3.16 -0.24 -1.79
CA ASP A 191 2.53 -0.12 -0.49
C ASP A 191 3.21 0.91 0.42
N PRO A 192 3.20 2.21 0.05
CA PRO A 192 3.90 3.26 0.80
C PRO A 192 3.21 3.58 2.14
N VAL A 193 2.21 2.80 2.52
CA VAL A 193 1.29 3.06 3.62
C VAL A 193 1.49 2.01 4.70
N SER A 194 2.08 2.44 5.81
CA SER A 194 2.36 1.57 6.96
C SER A 194 1.80 2.18 8.23
N SER A 195 0.82 1.51 8.85
CA SER A 195 0.33 1.84 10.20
C SER A 195 0.01 3.32 10.43
N LEU A 196 -0.44 4.03 9.39
CA LEU A 196 -0.90 5.42 9.45
C LEU A 196 -2.37 5.48 9.87
N ASP A 197 -2.75 6.55 10.58
CA ASP A 197 -4.16 6.89 10.73
C ASP A 197 -4.76 7.38 9.39
N GLU A 198 -6.10 7.46 9.34
CA GLU A 198 -6.82 7.79 8.11
C GLU A 198 -6.47 9.20 7.58
N ASN A 199 -6.15 10.17 8.45
CA ASN A 199 -5.84 11.54 8.03
C ASN A 199 -4.47 11.60 7.35
N HIS A 200 -3.44 11.06 8.00
CA HIS A 200 -2.09 11.01 7.42
C HIS A 200 -2.04 10.15 6.15
N LEU A 201 -2.88 9.10 6.09
CA LEU A 201 -3.02 8.28 4.88
C LEU A 201 -3.60 9.08 3.69
N ILE A 202 -4.64 9.88 3.93
CA ILE A 202 -5.22 10.76 2.90
C ILE A 202 -4.17 11.78 2.45
N GLN A 203 -3.45 12.39 3.39
CA GLN A 203 -2.39 13.35 3.12
C GLN A 203 -1.31 12.76 2.21
N LEU A 204 -0.76 11.59 2.56
CA LEU A 204 0.23 10.88 1.75
C LEU A 204 -0.28 10.61 0.33
N ALA A 205 -1.56 10.25 0.19
CA ALA A 205 -2.17 10.00 -1.13
C ALA A 205 -2.26 11.29 -1.96
N VAL A 206 -2.63 12.41 -1.34
CA VAL A 206 -2.71 13.72 -2.01
C VAL A 206 -1.33 14.16 -2.47
N ASP A 207 -0.33 14.14 -1.58
CA ASP A 207 1.04 14.54 -1.89
C ASP A 207 1.64 13.69 -3.03
N LEU A 208 1.43 12.38 -2.98
CA LEU A 208 1.89 11.48 -4.04
C LEU A 208 1.15 11.75 -5.36
N ALA A 209 -0.14 12.08 -5.32
CA ALA A 209 -0.88 12.42 -6.53
C ALA A 209 -0.39 13.73 -7.16
N GLU A 210 -0.07 14.74 -6.35
CA GLU A 210 0.54 16.00 -6.80
C GLU A 210 1.90 15.75 -7.43
N LEU A 211 2.78 15.01 -6.77
CA LEU A 211 4.08 14.62 -7.30
C LEU A 211 4.00 13.92 -8.66
N VAL A 212 3.03 13.03 -8.81
CA VAL A 212 2.76 12.33 -10.07
C VAL A 212 2.27 13.29 -11.15
N LYS A 213 1.44 14.28 -10.82
CA LYS A 213 0.98 15.30 -11.79
C LYS A 213 2.14 16.19 -12.25
N ASP A 214 3.01 16.59 -11.32
CA ASP A 214 4.16 17.47 -11.56
C ASP A 214 5.33 16.78 -12.28
N SER A 215 5.34 15.45 -12.29
CA SER A 215 6.35 14.67 -13.00
C SER A 215 6.29 14.83 -14.52
N PRO A 216 7.43 14.77 -15.23
CA PRO A 216 7.45 14.69 -16.68
C PRO A 216 6.64 13.51 -17.22
N ASP A 217 5.96 13.70 -18.36
CA ASP A 217 5.19 12.62 -19.01
C ASP A 217 6.04 11.45 -19.53
N THR A 218 7.36 11.62 -19.57
CA THR A 218 8.33 10.56 -19.86
C THR A 218 8.42 9.51 -18.75
N ILE A 219 8.02 9.86 -17.52
CA ILE A 219 8.06 8.98 -16.36
C ILE A 219 6.70 8.30 -16.17
N LYS A 220 6.71 6.97 -16.06
CA LYS A 220 5.54 6.16 -15.77
C LYS A 220 5.56 5.66 -14.34
N PHE A 221 4.43 5.82 -13.65
CA PHE A 221 4.24 5.36 -12.28
C PHE A 221 3.48 4.04 -12.25
N ILE A 222 3.96 3.10 -11.44
CA ILE A 222 3.23 1.90 -11.05
C ILE A 222 3.09 1.94 -9.54
N ILE A 223 1.86 2.13 -9.05
CA ILE A 223 1.58 2.25 -7.62
C ILE A 223 0.72 1.06 -7.21
N THR A 224 1.21 0.27 -6.27
CA THR A 224 0.50 -0.88 -5.70
C THR A 224 0.17 -0.61 -4.24
N THR A 225 -1.03 -0.98 -3.77
CA THR A 225 -1.39 -0.84 -2.34
C THR A 225 -2.38 -1.91 -1.91
N HIS A 226 -2.40 -2.24 -0.62
CA HIS A 226 -3.47 -3.01 0.00
C HIS A 226 -4.56 -2.16 0.64
N ASN A 227 -4.35 -0.85 0.78
CA ASN A 227 -5.26 0.03 1.49
C ASN A 227 -6.33 0.61 0.53
N PRO A 228 -7.63 0.31 0.73
CA PRO A 228 -8.68 0.82 -0.15
C PRO A 228 -8.87 2.33 -0.11
N LEU A 229 -8.70 2.96 1.06
CA LEU A 229 -8.86 4.41 1.22
C LEU A 229 -7.76 5.13 0.42
N PHE A 230 -6.50 4.70 0.61
CA PHE A 230 -5.35 5.21 -0.14
C PHE A 230 -5.55 5.07 -1.65
N TYR A 231 -5.97 3.88 -2.10
CA TYR A 231 -6.28 3.64 -3.51
C TYR A 231 -7.36 4.59 -4.03
N ASN A 232 -8.45 4.80 -3.28
CA ASN A 232 -9.55 5.66 -3.70
C ASN A 232 -9.16 7.13 -3.78
N VAL A 233 -8.42 7.64 -2.80
CA VAL A 233 -7.92 9.02 -2.83
C VAL A 233 -7.02 9.20 -4.04
N LEU A 234 -6.02 8.34 -4.24
CA LEU A 234 -5.15 8.40 -5.43
C LEU A 234 -5.94 8.30 -6.74
N TYR A 235 -6.90 7.39 -6.83
CA TYR A 235 -7.72 7.20 -8.03
C TYR A 235 -8.45 8.49 -8.42
N ASN A 236 -9.04 9.16 -7.42
CA ASN A 236 -9.78 10.40 -7.62
C ASN A 236 -8.84 11.58 -7.90
N GLU A 237 -7.80 11.75 -7.08
CA GLU A 237 -6.86 12.86 -7.22
C GLU A 237 -6.13 12.82 -8.56
N LEU A 238 -5.75 11.65 -9.04
CA LEU A 238 -5.12 11.48 -10.35
C LEU A 238 -6.09 11.59 -11.54
N GLY A 239 -7.40 11.71 -11.29
CA GLY A 239 -8.43 11.65 -12.32
C GLY A 239 -8.35 10.35 -13.14
N ALA A 240 -7.95 9.24 -12.49
CA ALA A 240 -7.69 7.98 -13.17
C ALA A 240 -8.99 7.43 -13.78
N LYS A 241 -8.97 7.13 -15.08
CA LYS A 241 -10.14 6.52 -15.77
C LYS A 241 -10.27 5.03 -15.51
N ASN A 242 -9.16 4.39 -15.18
CA ASN A 242 -9.02 2.95 -15.06
C ASN A 242 -8.00 2.67 -13.97
N GLY A 243 -8.34 1.77 -13.06
CA GLY A 243 -7.38 1.16 -12.14
C GLY A 243 -7.43 -0.35 -12.25
N TYR A 244 -6.61 -1.03 -11.45
CA TYR A 244 -6.49 -2.47 -11.53
C TYR A 244 -6.68 -3.12 -10.18
N ILE A 245 -7.22 -4.34 -10.18
CA ILE A 245 -7.21 -5.24 -9.03
C ILE A 245 -6.36 -6.45 -9.38
N LEU A 246 -5.28 -6.65 -8.63
CA LEU A 246 -4.43 -7.84 -8.74
C LEU A 246 -4.91 -8.91 -7.76
N ARG A 247 -5.21 -10.10 -8.28
CA ARG A 247 -5.62 -11.26 -7.48
C ARG A 247 -4.69 -12.44 -7.75
N LYS A 248 -4.41 -13.24 -6.71
CA LYS A 248 -3.72 -14.53 -6.85
C LYS A 248 -4.76 -15.64 -7.06
N ASP A 249 -4.56 -16.49 -8.07
CA ASP A 249 -5.35 -17.70 -8.30
C ASP A 249 -4.81 -18.81 -7.39
N GLU A 250 -5.54 -19.13 -6.32
CA GLU A 250 -5.14 -20.12 -5.31
C GLU A 250 -5.52 -21.56 -5.67
N ASN A 251 -6.30 -21.77 -6.74
CA ASN A 251 -6.89 -23.07 -7.07
C ASN A 251 -6.00 -23.96 -7.94
N LYS A 252 -4.71 -23.66 -8.16
CA LYS A 252 -3.85 -24.39 -9.11
C LYS A 252 -2.48 -24.78 -8.57
N ASN A 253 -2.30 -26.09 -8.38
CA ASN A 253 -1.14 -26.72 -7.73
C ASN A 253 0.19 -26.72 -8.51
N GLU A 254 0.30 -26.09 -9.69
CA GLU A 254 1.54 -26.26 -10.49
C GLU A 254 2.22 -24.98 -10.96
N LYS A 255 1.55 -23.82 -11.04
CA LYS A 255 2.17 -22.51 -11.31
C LYS A 255 1.33 -21.39 -10.70
N GLU A 256 1.93 -20.49 -9.93
CA GLU A 256 1.24 -19.29 -9.44
C GLU A 256 0.69 -18.48 -10.63
N ARG A 257 -0.62 -18.29 -10.66
CA ARG A 257 -1.29 -17.44 -11.65
C ARG A 257 -1.98 -16.27 -10.95
N PHE A 258 -2.14 -15.20 -11.69
CA PHE A 258 -2.68 -13.94 -11.20
C PHE A 258 -3.72 -13.42 -12.18
N ASP A 259 -4.78 -12.79 -11.69
CA ASP A 259 -5.66 -11.99 -12.54
C ASP A 259 -5.40 -10.51 -12.29
N LEU A 260 -5.42 -9.73 -13.38
CA LEU A 260 -5.33 -8.27 -13.32
C LEU A 260 -6.61 -7.73 -13.94
N GLU A 261 -7.59 -7.49 -13.08
CA GLU A 261 -8.92 -7.02 -13.47
C GLU A 261 -8.90 -5.50 -13.64
N VAL A 262 -9.40 -5.01 -14.76
CA VAL A 262 -9.57 -3.56 -14.97
C VAL A 262 -10.84 -3.10 -14.25
N LYS A 263 -10.70 -2.12 -13.37
CA LYS A 263 -11.84 -1.40 -12.81
C LYS A 263 -12.00 -0.07 -13.52
N GLN A 264 -13.18 0.11 -14.11
CA GLN A 264 -13.61 1.34 -14.77
C GLN A 264 -14.59 2.05 -13.83
N GLY A 265 -14.33 3.34 -13.55
CA GLY A 265 -15.20 4.15 -12.71
C GLY A 265 -14.91 5.64 -12.87
N GLY A 266 -15.95 6.47 -12.90
CA GLY A 266 -15.80 7.93 -12.71
C GLY A 266 -15.60 8.27 -11.23
N SER A 267 -15.40 9.54 -10.89
CA SER A 267 -15.28 10.04 -9.51
C SER A 267 -16.40 9.52 -8.58
N ASN A 268 -17.62 9.37 -9.11
CA ASN A 268 -18.79 8.86 -8.36
C ASN A 268 -18.88 7.31 -8.31
N LYS A 269 -17.95 6.58 -8.92
CA LYS A 269 -17.82 5.10 -8.88
C LYS A 269 -16.44 4.70 -8.35
N SER A 270 -15.99 5.39 -7.30
CA SER A 270 -14.80 5.03 -6.53
C SER A 270 -14.85 3.54 -6.13
N PHE A 271 -13.70 2.90 -5.91
CA PHE A 271 -13.64 1.50 -5.48
C PHE A 271 -14.33 1.34 -4.12
N SER A 272 -15.62 0.99 -4.14
CA SER A 272 -16.41 0.70 -2.96
C SER A 272 -15.94 -0.64 -2.40
N TYR A 273 -14.94 -0.58 -1.52
CA TYR A 273 -14.31 -1.77 -0.96
C TYR A 273 -15.32 -2.79 -0.43
N HIS A 274 -16.37 -2.34 0.27
CA HIS A 274 -17.41 -3.22 0.77
C HIS A 274 -18.25 -3.87 -0.36
N LEU A 275 -18.60 -3.14 -1.43
CA LEU A 275 -19.26 -3.76 -2.60
C LEU A 275 -18.33 -4.75 -3.31
N PHE A 276 -17.04 -4.43 -3.38
CA PHE A 276 -16.04 -5.34 -3.93
C PHE A 276 -15.93 -6.62 -3.09
N LEU A 277 -15.85 -6.52 -1.76
CA LEU A 277 -15.85 -7.68 -0.86
C LEU A 277 -17.12 -8.50 -1.01
N LYS A 278 -18.28 -7.84 -1.08
CA LYS A 278 -19.58 -8.50 -1.31
C LYS A 278 -19.57 -9.30 -2.60
N ASN A 279 -19.26 -8.66 -3.74
CA ASN A 279 -19.25 -9.32 -5.04
C ASN A 279 -18.25 -10.49 -5.09
N LEU A 280 -17.07 -10.32 -4.49
CA LEU A 280 -16.07 -11.39 -4.39
C LEU A 280 -16.60 -12.60 -3.61
N LEU A 281 -17.33 -12.37 -2.51
CA LEU A 281 -17.95 -13.44 -1.73
C LEU A 281 -19.21 -14.02 -2.40
N GLU A 282 -19.90 -13.27 -3.27
CA GLU A 282 -21.01 -13.77 -4.09
C GLU A 282 -20.52 -14.67 -5.23
N GLU A 283 -19.39 -14.35 -5.87
CA GLU A 283 -18.83 -15.09 -7.00
C GLU A 283 -18.12 -16.40 -6.60
N VAL A 284 -17.61 -16.52 -5.37
CA VAL A 284 -16.88 -17.72 -4.94
C VAL A 284 -17.81 -18.93 -4.77
N GLU A 285 -17.48 -20.08 -5.33
CA GLU A 285 -18.23 -21.32 -5.13
C GLU A 285 -17.98 -21.91 -3.73
N PRO A 286 -18.97 -22.54 -3.07
CA PRO A 286 -18.81 -23.05 -1.70
C PRO A 286 -17.59 -23.97 -1.49
N LYS A 287 -17.23 -24.76 -2.50
CA LYS A 287 -16.07 -25.67 -2.46
C LYS A 287 -14.73 -24.93 -2.45
N ASP A 288 -14.68 -23.74 -3.05
CA ASP A 288 -13.47 -22.93 -3.27
C ASP A 288 -13.27 -21.88 -2.17
N ILE A 289 -14.14 -21.86 -1.16
CA ILE A 289 -14.02 -20.98 0.01
C ILE A 289 -12.82 -21.40 0.85
N GLN A 290 -12.02 -20.41 1.20
CA GLN A 290 -10.79 -20.53 1.98
C GLN A 290 -10.81 -19.58 3.18
N LYS A 291 -9.82 -19.72 4.08
CA LYS A 291 -9.71 -18.92 5.31
C LYS A 291 -9.85 -17.42 5.10
N TYR A 292 -9.20 -16.87 4.07
CA TYR A 292 -9.23 -15.43 3.82
C TYR A 292 -10.66 -14.92 3.52
N HIS A 293 -11.56 -15.73 2.97
CA HIS A 293 -12.94 -15.35 2.72
C HIS A 293 -13.71 -15.08 4.02
N PHE A 294 -13.40 -15.78 5.11
CA PHE A 294 -13.97 -15.49 6.43
C PHE A 294 -13.52 -14.13 6.95
N MET A 295 -12.27 -13.74 6.68
CA MET A 295 -11.79 -12.40 7.00
C MET A 295 -12.56 -11.34 6.20
N LEU A 296 -12.80 -11.56 4.90
CA LEU A 296 -13.57 -10.62 4.07
C LEU A 296 -15.01 -10.48 4.55
N LEU A 297 -15.66 -11.60 4.88
CA LEU A 297 -17.01 -11.60 5.43
C LEU A 297 -17.06 -10.84 6.75
N ARG A 298 -16.11 -11.07 7.65
CA ARG A 298 -16.01 -10.32 8.90
C ARG A 298 -15.86 -8.82 8.68
N ASN A 299 -15.01 -8.41 7.74
CA ASN A 299 -14.84 -7.00 7.39
C ASN A 299 -16.17 -6.37 6.93
N LEU A 300 -16.98 -7.10 6.14
CA LEU A 300 -18.32 -6.62 5.75
C LEU A 300 -19.23 -6.42 6.96
N TYR A 301 -19.28 -7.40 7.86
CA TYR A 301 -20.07 -7.33 9.09
C TYR A 301 -19.61 -6.19 10.01
N GLU A 302 -18.31 -5.96 10.15
CA GLU A 302 -17.75 -4.86 10.94
C GLU A 302 -18.12 -3.50 10.34
N LYS A 303 -17.98 -3.34 9.01
CA LYS A 303 -18.37 -2.09 8.34
C LYS A 303 -19.87 -1.85 8.41
N ALA A 304 -20.70 -2.89 8.24
CA ALA A 304 -22.15 -2.80 8.37
C ALA A 304 -22.58 -2.42 9.80
N ALA A 305 -21.97 -3.05 10.82
CA ALA A 305 -22.30 -2.76 12.21
C ALA A 305 -21.94 -1.33 12.61
N ASN A 306 -20.75 -0.87 12.22
CA ASN A 306 -20.32 0.50 12.46
C ASN A 306 -21.25 1.51 11.78
N PHE A 307 -21.64 1.26 10.53
CA PHE A 307 -22.56 2.13 9.80
C PHE A 307 -23.96 2.18 10.42
N LEU A 308 -24.48 1.04 10.88
CA LEU A 308 -25.81 0.94 11.48
C LEU A 308 -25.83 1.31 12.97
N GLY A 309 -24.68 1.67 13.58
CA GLY A 309 -24.59 2.08 14.98
C GLY A 309 -24.64 0.93 16.00
N TYR A 310 -24.31 -0.29 15.60
CA TYR A 310 -24.21 -1.43 16.52
C TYR A 310 -22.86 -1.43 17.26
N SER A 311 -22.86 -1.83 18.53
CA SER A 311 -21.65 -1.88 19.37
C SER A 311 -20.62 -2.94 18.96
N GLY A 312 -20.98 -3.82 18.03
CA GLY A 312 -20.12 -4.91 17.58
C GLY A 312 -20.77 -5.71 16.45
N TRP A 313 -19.93 -6.26 15.58
CA TRP A 313 -20.35 -6.95 14.37
C TRP A 313 -21.17 -8.23 14.62
N SER A 314 -20.91 -8.92 15.74
CA SER A 314 -21.62 -10.14 16.12
C SER A 314 -23.11 -9.90 16.43
N ASN A 315 -23.49 -8.65 16.71
CA ASN A 315 -24.88 -8.28 16.95
C ASN A 315 -25.74 -8.29 15.66
N LEU A 316 -25.10 -8.30 14.49
CA LEU A 316 -25.77 -8.45 13.19
C LEU A 316 -25.91 -9.92 12.77
N LEU A 317 -25.38 -10.87 13.55
CA LEU A 317 -25.55 -12.29 13.25
C LEU A 317 -27.00 -12.73 13.50
N PRO A 318 -27.47 -13.79 12.84
CA PRO A 318 -28.82 -14.31 13.07
C PRO A 318 -29.02 -14.67 14.56
N ASN A 319 -30.01 -14.02 15.20
CA ASN A 319 -30.32 -14.19 16.63
C ASN A 319 -31.20 -15.42 16.92
N ASP A 320 -31.84 -16.00 15.90
CA ASP A 320 -32.80 -17.09 16.04
C ASP A 320 -32.13 -18.48 16.09
N ASP A 321 -30.83 -18.54 15.81
CA ASP A 321 -30.05 -19.77 15.83
C ASP A 321 -29.32 -19.93 17.17
N ALA A 322 -29.48 -21.09 17.82
CA ALA A 322 -28.63 -21.56 18.94
C ALA A 322 -27.12 -21.68 18.59
N ARG A 323 -26.72 -21.14 17.44
CA ARG A 323 -25.40 -21.19 16.80
C ARG A 323 -24.74 -19.82 16.66
N GLN A 324 -25.33 -18.72 17.14
CA GLN A 324 -24.67 -17.40 17.08
C GLN A 324 -23.26 -17.42 17.72
N SER A 325 -23.12 -18.13 18.85
CA SER A 325 -21.83 -18.37 19.51
C SER A 325 -20.87 -19.19 18.63
N TYR A 326 -21.39 -20.17 17.88
CA TYR A 326 -20.64 -20.97 16.93
C TYR A 326 -20.18 -20.15 15.71
N TYR A 327 -21.04 -19.33 15.11
CA TYR A 327 -20.68 -18.43 14.01
C TYR A 327 -19.63 -17.40 14.43
N THR A 328 -19.81 -16.80 15.62
CA THR A 328 -18.82 -15.87 16.19
C THR A 328 -17.48 -16.56 16.38
N ARG A 329 -17.50 -17.81 16.87
CA ARG A 329 -16.30 -18.60 17.08
C ARG A 329 -15.60 -18.91 15.76
N ILE A 330 -16.29 -19.46 14.76
CA ILE A 330 -15.69 -19.78 13.47
C ILE A 330 -15.09 -18.53 12.83
N ILE A 331 -15.87 -17.44 12.74
CA ILE A 331 -15.37 -16.20 12.14
C ILE A 331 -14.12 -15.72 12.90
N ASN A 332 -14.14 -15.65 14.23
CA ASN A 332 -12.97 -15.19 15.00
C ASN A 332 -11.77 -16.13 14.87
N PHE A 333 -11.95 -17.44 14.99
CA PHE A 333 -10.86 -18.42 14.90
C PHE A 333 -10.24 -18.47 13.50
N THR A 334 -11.04 -18.29 12.45
CA THR A 334 -10.55 -18.28 11.07
C THR A 334 -10.01 -16.91 10.65
N SER A 335 -10.38 -15.81 11.32
CA SER A 335 -9.93 -14.45 10.99
C SER A 335 -8.82 -13.87 11.87
N HIS A 336 -8.60 -14.39 13.08
CA HIS A 336 -7.51 -13.97 13.97
C HIS A 336 -6.32 -14.94 13.87
N SER A 337 -5.32 -14.58 13.07
CA SER A 337 -4.01 -15.24 13.04
C SER A 337 -3.09 -14.69 14.14
N THR A 338 -3.53 -14.69 15.41
CA THR A 338 -2.74 -14.16 16.54
C THR A 338 -2.16 -15.23 17.47
N LEU A 339 -2.43 -16.52 17.24
CA LEU A 339 -1.82 -17.62 18.00
C LEU A 339 -0.83 -18.40 17.12
N SER A 340 0.44 -18.17 17.41
CA SER A 340 1.62 -18.44 16.58
C SER A 340 2.13 -19.89 16.56
N ASN A 341 1.36 -20.93 16.90
CA ASN A 341 1.91 -22.30 16.91
C ASN A 341 0.93 -23.45 16.57
N GLU A 342 -0.33 -23.19 16.25
CA GLU A 342 -1.21 -24.24 15.76
C GLU A 342 -1.44 -24.05 14.26
N ILE A 343 -1.15 -25.08 13.47
CA ILE A 343 -1.57 -25.18 12.07
C ILE A 343 -3.09 -25.08 12.08
N ILE A 344 -3.63 -23.87 11.87
CA ILE A 344 -5.07 -23.65 11.80
C ILE A 344 -5.59 -24.56 10.71
N ALA A 345 -6.48 -25.50 11.04
CA ALA A 345 -7.06 -26.42 10.08
C ALA A 345 -7.75 -25.66 8.94
N GLU A 346 -7.68 -26.16 7.71
CA GLU A 346 -8.52 -25.65 6.63
C GLU A 346 -10.00 -25.80 7.01
N PRO A 347 -10.86 -24.81 6.70
CA PRO A 347 -12.28 -24.87 7.03
C PRO A 347 -12.90 -26.10 6.37
N THR A 348 -13.69 -26.83 7.15
CA THR A 348 -14.47 -27.97 6.68
C THR A 348 -15.50 -27.55 5.64
N ASP A 349 -15.97 -28.48 4.81
CA ASP A 349 -17.01 -28.17 3.81
C ASP A 349 -18.31 -27.64 4.44
N ALA A 350 -18.59 -28.01 5.69
CA ALA A 350 -19.71 -27.45 6.45
C ALA A 350 -19.46 -25.99 6.82
N GLU A 351 -18.25 -25.65 7.29
CA GLU A 351 -17.87 -24.28 7.63
C GLU A 351 -17.82 -23.38 6.39
N LYS A 352 -17.37 -23.89 5.25
CA LYS A 352 -17.38 -23.14 3.99
C LYS A 352 -18.78 -22.67 3.61
N LYS A 353 -19.82 -23.51 3.80
CA LYS A 353 -21.21 -23.13 3.54
C LYS A 353 -21.72 -22.01 4.45
N ILE A 354 -21.13 -21.85 5.64
CA ILE A 354 -21.51 -20.79 6.59
C ILE A 354 -21.20 -19.41 6.01
N VAL A 355 -20.11 -19.25 5.23
CA VAL A 355 -19.77 -17.97 4.61
C VAL A 355 -20.88 -17.49 3.68
N LYS A 356 -21.43 -18.37 2.84
CA LYS A 356 -22.56 -18.05 1.95
C LYS A 356 -23.82 -17.73 2.73
N TYR A 357 -24.16 -18.58 3.70
CA TYR A 357 -25.34 -18.37 4.53
C TYR A 357 -25.31 -17.03 5.26
N LEU A 358 -24.17 -16.68 5.87
CA LEU A 358 -24.02 -15.41 6.58
C LEU A 358 -23.96 -14.21 5.62
N LEU A 359 -23.37 -14.36 4.44
CA LEU A 359 -23.41 -13.30 3.42
C LEU A 359 -24.86 -13.03 2.98
N GLU A 360 -25.63 -14.08 2.68
CA GLU A 360 -27.05 -13.96 2.33
C GLU A 360 -27.86 -13.35 3.47
N HIS A 361 -27.61 -13.76 4.71
CA HIS A 361 -28.24 -13.15 5.88
C HIS A 361 -27.92 -11.65 5.99
N LEU A 362 -26.65 -11.26 5.82
CA LEU A 362 -26.24 -9.86 5.88
C LEU A 362 -26.94 -9.03 4.78
N ILE A 363 -26.99 -9.54 3.55
CA ILE A 363 -27.62 -8.86 2.41
C ILE A 363 -29.14 -8.77 2.60
N ASN A 364 -29.81 -9.83 3.01
CA ASN A 364 -31.27 -9.87 3.10
C ASN A 364 -31.82 -9.05 4.27
N ASN A 365 -31.08 -8.95 5.38
CA ASN A 365 -31.55 -8.26 6.59
C ASN A 365 -30.97 -6.85 6.75
N TYR A 366 -29.80 -6.60 6.16
CA TYR A 366 -29.06 -5.35 6.35
C TYR A 366 -28.47 -4.80 5.04
N GLY A 367 -28.81 -5.38 3.88
CA GLY A 367 -28.32 -4.92 2.59
C GLY A 367 -28.88 -3.54 2.24
N PHE A 368 -28.01 -2.68 1.71
CA PHE A 368 -28.40 -1.40 1.14
C PHE A 368 -28.84 -1.57 -0.31
N TYR A 369 -29.95 -0.94 -0.66
CA TYR A 369 -30.47 -0.87 -2.03
C TYR A 369 -29.41 -0.25 -2.98
N ILE A 370 -29.08 -0.94 -4.07
CA ILE A 370 -28.23 -0.45 -5.16
C ILE A 370 -29.12 0.21 -6.24
N GLU A 371 -28.65 1.31 -6.81
CA GLU A 371 -29.32 2.23 -7.76
C GLU A 371 -29.98 1.62 -9.01
N GLU A 372 -29.94 0.30 -9.25
CA GLU A 372 -30.59 -0.32 -10.43
C GLU A 372 -32.12 -0.13 -10.49
N ASN A 373 -32.73 0.37 -9.41
CA ASN A 373 -34.14 0.75 -9.34
C ASN A 373 -34.42 2.26 -9.48
N ILE A 374 -33.40 3.09 -9.70
CA ILE A 374 -33.58 4.52 -9.95
C ILE A 374 -33.89 4.72 -11.44
N LYS A 375 -35.18 4.83 -11.78
CA LYS A 375 -35.62 5.09 -13.15
C LYS A 375 -35.38 6.53 -13.63
N ASP A 376 -35.13 7.46 -12.71
CA ASP A 376 -34.76 8.84 -13.02
C ASP A 376 -33.76 9.38 -12.00
N PRO A 377 -32.66 10.03 -12.44
CA PRO A 377 -31.71 10.66 -11.53
C PRO A 377 -32.41 11.72 -10.68
N GLN A 378 -32.27 11.65 -9.36
CA GLN A 378 -32.69 12.75 -8.50
C GLN A 378 -31.79 13.95 -8.78
N THR A 379 -32.38 15.04 -9.30
CA THR A 379 -31.71 16.32 -9.45
C THR A 379 -31.42 16.91 -8.08
N ASP A 380 -30.17 17.29 -7.84
CA ASP A 380 -29.77 18.00 -6.63
C ASP A 380 -30.66 19.23 -6.43
N ASN A 381 -31.29 19.33 -5.26
CA ASN A 381 -31.93 20.56 -4.83
C ASN A 381 -30.83 21.56 -4.48
N ILE A 382 -30.35 22.29 -5.48
CA ILE A 382 -29.67 23.57 -5.27
C ILE A 382 -30.77 24.57 -4.93
N THR A 383 -31.01 24.78 -3.65
CA THR A 383 -31.69 26.00 -3.18
C THR A 383 -30.74 27.18 -3.32
N GLU A 384 -31.24 28.23 -3.99
CA GLU A 384 -30.63 29.55 -4.24
C GLU A 384 -30.03 30.23 -3.00
#